data_AF-A0A0B6Y972-F1
#
_entry.id   AF-A0A0B6Y972-F1
#
_cell.length_a   1.000
_cell.length_b   1.000
_cell.length_c   1.000
_cell.angle_alpha   90.00
_cell.angle_beta   90.00
_cell.angle_gamma   90.00
#
_symmetry.space_group_name_H-M   'P 1'
#
loop_
_entity.id
_entity.type
_entity.pdbx_description
1 polymer ?
#
loop_
_entity_poly.entity_id
_entity_poly.type
_entity_poly.pdbx_seq_one_letter_code
_entity_poly.pdbx_strand_id
1 'polypeptide(L)'
;MTTKDKGSLAKYFDQNGYVSGLNVLDDKEVLEIRTNFDNVQMEIGEENATYSLHNKHLTDEWVLRLTTHPNMLRPLKEILGPNLMLLDSRFICKYPVRDNEEKEAFVAWHQDVRYWGVEGDVVSVWLAVDDADVENACMYVIPGSQKWNSRTRF
;
A
#
# COMPACT_ATOMS: atom_id res chain seq x y z
N MET A 1 11.13 -29.57 4.46
CA MET A 1 10.21 -28.89 3.52
C MET A 1 11.04 -28.42 2.35
N THR A 2 10.75 -28.90 1.15
CA THR A 2 11.47 -28.55 -0.08
C THR A 2 11.22 -27.08 -0.40
N THR A 3 12.25 -26.25 -0.31
CA THR A 3 12.22 -24.87 -0.83
C THR A 3 12.04 -24.96 -2.33
N LYS A 4 10.82 -24.75 -2.83
CA LYS A 4 10.62 -24.45 -4.25
C LYS A 4 11.50 -23.24 -4.57
N ASP A 5 12.26 -23.34 -5.65
CA ASP A 5 13.06 -22.22 -6.11
C ASP A 5 12.13 -21.02 -6.35
N LYS A 6 12.40 -19.90 -5.67
CA LYS A 6 11.56 -18.69 -5.75
C LYS A 6 11.57 -18.16 -7.19
N GLY A 7 10.43 -17.66 -7.65
CA GLY A 7 10.33 -16.99 -8.95
C GLY A 7 11.18 -15.71 -9.00
N SER A 8 11.33 -15.13 -10.19
CA SER A 8 12.19 -13.94 -10.39
C SER A 8 11.71 -12.72 -9.61
N LEU A 9 10.41 -12.58 -9.41
CA LEU A 9 9.83 -11.46 -8.66
C LEU A 9 10.14 -11.60 -7.17
N ALA A 10 9.93 -12.79 -6.60
CA ALA A 10 10.27 -13.02 -5.19
C ALA A 10 11.79 -12.91 -4.94
N LYS A 11 12.64 -13.36 -5.87
CA LYS A 11 14.09 -13.14 -5.79
C LYS A 11 14.46 -11.65 -5.82
N TYR A 12 13.81 -10.86 -6.68
CA TYR A 12 14.02 -9.41 -6.72
C TYR A 12 13.56 -8.74 -5.42
N PHE A 13 12.40 -9.13 -4.89
CA PHE A 13 11.89 -8.63 -3.61
C PHE A 13 12.83 -8.96 -2.45
N ASP A 14 13.32 -10.21 -2.35
CA ASP A 14 14.30 -10.62 -1.33
C ASP A 14 15.59 -9.78 -1.40
N GLN A 15 15.99 -9.37 -2.60
CA GLN A 15 17.17 -8.53 -2.80
C GLN A 15 16.93 -7.07 -2.41
N ASN A 16 15.83 -6.48 -2.88
CA ASN A 16 15.61 -5.03 -2.88
C ASN A 16 14.60 -4.54 -1.83
N GLY A 17 13.74 -5.40 -1.30
CA GLY A 17 12.72 -5.06 -0.30
C GLY A 17 11.45 -4.46 -0.86
N TYR A 18 11.35 -4.32 -2.19
CA TYR A 18 10.17 -3.84 -2.87
C TYR A 18 10.09 -4.41 -4.29
N VAL A 19 8.90 -4.33 -4.87
CA VAL A 19 8.63 -4.50 -6.30
C VAL A 19 7.68 -3.38 -6.69
N SER A 20 7.89 -2.74 -7.84
CA SER A 20 7.06 -1.66 -8.36
C SER A 20 6.69 -1.90 -9.82
N GLY A 21 5.78 -1.09 -10.38
CA GLY A 21 5.37 -1.19 -11.78
C GLY A 21 4.53 -2.43 -12.10
N LEU A 22 3.79 -2.93 -11.12
CA LEU A 22 2.87 -4.05 -11.32
C LEU A 22 1.50 -3.52 -11.74
N ASN A 23 1.05 -3.93 -12.93
CA ASN A 23 -0.31 -3.66 -13.38
C ASN A 23 -1.28 -4.58 -12.63
N VAL A 24 -2.00 -3.99 -11.67
CA VAL A 24 -3.00 -4.73 -10.88
C VAL A 24 -4.39 -4.57 -11.49
N LEU A 25 -4.75 -3.33 -11.83
CA LEU A 25 -6.08 -2.93 -12.27
C LEU A 25 -6.07 -2.45 -13.72
N ASP A 26 -7.22 -2.59 -14.39
CA ASP A 26 -7.48 -1.90 -15.66
C ASP A 26 -8.14 -0.51 -15.46
N ASP A 27 -8.28 0.26 -16.54
CA ASP A 27 -8.83 1.61 -16.50
C ASP A 27 -10.27 1.68 -15.96
N LYS A 28 -11.06 0.62 -16.14
CA LYS A 28 -12.45 0.56 -15.66
C LYS A 28 -12.47 0.32 -14.16
N GLU A 29 -11.63 -0.59 -13.67
CA GLU A 29 -11.48 -0.87 -12.25
C GLU A 29 -10.94 0.36 -11.50
N VAL A 30 -9.98 1.07 -12.09
CA VAL A 30 -9.49 2.35 -11.55
C VAL A 30 -10.61 3.38 -11.46
N LEU A 31 -11.42 3.53 -12.52
CA LEU A 31 -12.56 4.45 -12.52
C LEU A 31 -13.63 4.07 -11.48
N GLU A 32 -13.92 2.78 -11.31
CA GLU A 32 -14.86 2.28 -10.30
C GLU A 32 -14.37 2.65 -8.89
N ILE A 33 -13.10 2.42 -8.59
CA ILE A 33 -12.51 2.71 -7.28
C ILE A 33 -12.52 4.22 -7.00
N ARG A 34 -12.14 5.05 -7.99
CA ARG A 34 -12.21 6.52 -7.87
C ARG A 34 -13.64 6.97 -7.55
N THR A 35 -14.62 6.48 -8.31
CA THR A 35 -16.03 6.83 -8.10
C THR A 35 -16.51 6.41 -6.72
N ASN A 36 -16.14 5.22 -6.25
CA ASN A 36 -16.50 4.74 -4.91
C ASN A 36 -15.84 5.57 -3.82
N PHE A 37 -14.57 5.94 -3.99
CA PHE A 37 -13.86 6.79 -3.04
C PHE A 37 -14.46 8.21 -2.99
N ASP A 38 -14.79 8.80 -4.14
CA ASP A 38 -15.43 10.12 -4.23
C ASP A 38 -16.76 10.13 -3.45
N ASN A 39 -17.57 9.07 -3.58
CA ASN A 39 -18.82 8.95 -2.81
C ASN A 39 -18.55 8.89 -1.30
N VAL A 40 -17.53 8.14 -0.86
CA VAL A 40 -17.14 8.09 0.55
C VAL A 40 -16.67 9.46 1.03
N GLN A 41 -15.85 10.16 0.24
CA GLN A 41 -15.36 11.50 0.55
C GLN A 41 -16.51 12.52 0.64
N MET A 42 -17.51 12.45 -0.24
CA MET A 42 -18.69 13.32 -0.18
C MET A 42 -19.49 13.12 1.12
N GLU A 43 -19.53 11.89 1.63
CA GLU A 43 -20.24 11.57 2.87
C GLU A 43 -19.50 12.06 4.12
N ILE A 44 -18.18 11.88 4.18
CA ILE A 44 -17.40 12.11 5.40
C ILE A 44 -16.61 13.43 5.41
N GLY A 45 -16.46 14.08 4.26
CA GLY A 45 -15.63 15.26 4.05
C GLY A 45 -14.14 14.96 3.87
N GLU A 46 -13.42 15.89 3.21
CA GLU A 46 -11.99 15.76 2.86
C GLU A 46 -11.08 15.51 4.08
N GLU A 47 -11.33 16.23 5.18
CA GLU A 47 -10.54 16.11 6.42
C GLU A 47 -10.53 14.66 6.94
N ASN A 48 -11.70 14.01 6.96
CA ASN A 48 -11.82 12.62 7.40
C ASN A 48 -11.31 11.62 6.35
N ALA A 49 -11.41 11.95 5.07
CA ALA A 49 -10.95 11.09 3.98
C ALA A 49 -9.41 11.02 3.87
N THR A 50 -8.68 11.97 4.47
CA THR A 50 -7.20 12.05 4.40
C THR A 50 -6.50 10.84 5.02
N TYR A 51 -6.93 10.42 6.23
CA TYR A 51 -6.23 9.36 6.97
C TYR A 51 -7.14 8.45 7.82
N SER A 52 -8.43 8.75 7.96
CA SER A 52 -9.30 8.05 8.93
C SER A 52 -9.91 6.74 8.40
N LEU A 53 -9.66 6.38 7.14
CA LEU A 53 -10.27 5.22 6.49
C LEU A 53 -9.43 3.95 6.68
N HIS A 54 -9.64 3.31 7.83
CA HIS A 54 -8.98 2.06 8.23
C HIS A 54 -9.93 0.86 8.13
N ASN A 55 -9.37 -0.32 7.84
CA ASN A 55 -10.09 -1.60 7.82
C ASN A 55 -11.39 -1.61 7.00
N LYS A 56 -11.50 -0.75 5.98
CA LYS A 56 -12.70 -0.65 5.14
C LYS A 56 -13.04 -1.96 4.42
N HIS A 57 -12.08 -2.87 4.21
CA HIS A 57 -12.36 -4.22 3.71
C HIS A 57 -13.36 -5.03 4.58
N LEU A 58 -13.57 -4.65 5.85
CA LEU A 58 -14.54 -5.29 6.74
C LEU A 58 -15.99 -4.82 6.51
N THR A 59 -16.17 -3.63 5.95
CA THR A 59 -17.50 -2.99 5.79
C THR A 59 -17.87 -2.76 4.33
N ASP A 60 -16.88 -2.56 3.47
CA ASP A 60 -17.03 -2.11 2.10
C ASP A 60 -16.62 -3.25 1.16
N GLU A 61 -17.61 -3.90 0.53
CA GLU A 61 -17.38 -5.06 -0.32
C GLU A 61 -16.41 -4.75 -1.48
N TRP A 62 -16.47 -3.55 -2.04
CA TRP A 62 -15.58 -3.12 -3.12
C TRP A 62 -14.11 -3.05 -2.67
N VAL A 63 -13.84 -2.69 -1.40
CA VAL A 63 -12.49 -2.72 -0.82
C VAL A 63 -12.05 -4.17 -0.59
N LEU A 64 -12.96 -5.04 -0.15
CA LEU A 64 -12.65 -6.47 -0.03
C LEU A 64 -12.30 -7.10 -1.39
N ARG A 65 -13.04 -6.78 -2.44
CA ARG A 65 -12.72 -7.22 -3.82
C ARG A 65 -11.35 -6.74 -4.28
N LEU A 66 -11.01 -5.48 -3.97
CA LEU A 66 -9.71 -4.91 -4.30
C LEU A 66 -8.55 -5.64 -3.60
N THR A 67 -8.67 -5.85 -2.29
CA THR A 67 -7.63 -6.54 -1.48
C THR A 67 -7.47 -8.02 -1.82
N THR A 68 -8.46 -8.61 -2.48
CA THR A 68 -8.45 -10.01 -2.93
C THR A 68 -8.25 -10.15 -4.45
N HIS A 69 -7.92 -9.05 -5.14
CA HIS A 69 -7.78 -9.05 -6.59
C HIS A 69 -6.72 -10.06 -7.07
N PRO A 70 -6.99 -10.91 -8.08
CA PRO A 70 -6.05 -11.95 -8.51
C PRO A 70 -4.66 -11.43 -8.90
N ASN A 71 -4.60 -10.27 -9.57
CA ASN A 71 -3.32 -9.65 -9.96
C ASN A 71 -2.55 -9.10 -8.77
N MET A 72 -3.22 -8.79 -7.65
CA MET A 72 -2.60 -8.42 -6.39
C MET A 72 -2.13 -9.65 -5.61
N LEU A 73 -2.96 -10.69 -5.53
CA LEU A 73 -2.62 -11.91 -4.77
C LEU A 73 -1.51 -12.74 -5.41
N ARG A 74 -1.37 -12.71 -6.74
CA ARG A 74 -0.33 -13.46 -7.46
C ARG A 74 1.10 -13.14 -6.98
N PRO A 75 1.60 -11.89 -7.02
CA PRO A 75 2.93 -11.56 -6.52
C PRO A 75 3.07 -11.80 -5.01
N LEU A 76 2.03 -11.52 -4.23
CA LEU A 76 2.06 -11.78 -2.78
C LEU A 76 2.25 -13.26 -2.46
N LYS A 77 1.57 -14.16 -3.18
CA LYS A 77 1.75 -15.61 -3.01
C LYS A 77 3.14 -16.09 -3.42
N GLU A 78 3.78 -15.41 -4.37
CA GLU A 78 5.16 -15.70 -4.75
C GLU A 78 6.15 -15.28 -3.65
N ILE A 79 5.90 -14.14 -3.00
CA ILE A 79 6.77 -13.56 -1.96
C ILE A 79 6.57 -14.26 -0.61
N LEU A 80 5.32 -14.32 -0.13
CA LEU A 80 4.95 -14.77 1.22
C LEU A 80 4.51 -16.24 1.29
N GLY A 81 4.23 -16.85 0.14
CA GLY A 81 3.65 -18.20 0.06
C GLY A 81 2.12 -18.21 -0.03
N PRO A 82 1.50 -19.41 -0.09
CA PRO A 82 0.10 -19.55 -0.50
C PRO A 82 -0.93 -19.12 0.55
N ASN A 83 -0.54 -19.07 1.82
CA ASN A 83 -1.43 -18.78 2.95
C ASN A 83 -1.26 -17.31 3.34
N LEU A 84 -2.15 -16.47 2.81
CA LEU A 84 -2.13 -15.03 3.05
C LEU A 84 -3.22 -14.66 4.06
N MET A 85 -2.91 -13.68 4.90
CA MET A 85 -3.86 -13.03 5.80
C MET A 85 -3.81 -11.53 5.55
N LEU A 86 -4.95 -10.91 5.33
CA LEU A 86 -5.07 -9.46 5.27
C LEU A 86 -5.12 -8.93 6.70
N LEU A 87 -4.11 -8.16 7.09
CA LEU A 87 -4.03 -7.56 8.43
C LEU A 87 -4.82 -6.25 8.52
N ASP A 88 -4.74 -5.43 7.47
CA ASP A 88 -5.28 -4.07 7.47
C ASP A 88 -5.46 -3.57 6.02
N SER A 89 -6.35 -2.60 5.84
CA SER A 89 -6.52 -1.84 4.59
C SER A 89 -6.67 -0.36 4.93
N ARG A 90 -5.97 0.52 4.21
CA ARG A 90 -6.05 1.97 4.44
C ARG A 90 -6.12 2.74 3.14
N PHE A 91 -6.90 3.82 3.16
CA PHE A 91 -6.73 4.90 2.18
C PHE A 91 -5.84 5.98 2.78
N ILE A 92 -4.88 6.43 1.98
CA ILE A 92 -4.03 7.57 2.29
C ILE A 92 -4.27 8.57 1.18
N CYS A 93 -5.02 9.63 1.49
CA CYS A 93 -5.34 10.68 0.54
C CYS A 93 -4.58 11.94 0.95
N LYS A 94 -3.88 12.57 0.00
CA LYS A 94 -3.17 13.84 0.23
C LYS A 94 -3.76 14.88 -0.70
N TYR A 95 -4.45 15.85 -0.13
CA TYR A 95 -4.99 16.97 -0.89
C TYR A 95 -3.91 18.03 -1.16
N PRO A 96 -4.07 18.84 -2.23
CA PRO A 96 -3.21 19.99 -2.48
C PRO A 96 -3.22 20.96 -1.29
N VAL A 97 -2.05 21.49 -0.95
CA VAL A 97 -1.93 22.53 0.08
C VAL A 97 -2.67 23.79 -0.40
N ARG A 98 -3.56 24.31 0.44
CA ARG A 98 -4.28 25.58 0.17
C ARG A 98 -3.45 26.78 0.65
N ASP A 99 -3.68 27.96 0.07
CA ASP A 99 -2.92 29.20 0.36
C ASP A 99 -2.83 29.59 1.86
N ASN A 100 -3.70 29.01 2.69
CA ASN A 100 -3.83 29.33 4.12
C ASN A 100 -3.39 28.17 5.04
N GLU A 101 -2.85 27.08 4.49
CA GLU A 101 -2.45 25.89 5.24
C GLU A 101 -0.92 25.81 5.35
N GLU A 102 -0.40 25.87 6.58
CA GLU A 102 1.05 25.91 6.84
C GLU A 102 1.76 24.55 6.70
N LYS A 103 1.02 23.44 6.49
CA LYS A 103 1.59 22.09 6.66
C LYS A 103 1.40 21.24 5.41
N GLU A 104 2.50 21.04 4.70
CA GLU A 104 2.68 19.85 3.86
C GLU A 104 2.68 18.61 4.76
N ALA A 105 1.77 17.66 4.48
CA ALA A 105 1.75 16.37 5.13
C ALA A 105 2.94 15.51 4.66
N PHE A 106 4.10 15.71 5.29
CA PHE A 106 5.31 14.94 5.05
C PHE A 106 5.36 13.66 5.88
N VAL A 107 5.74 12.55 5.25
CA VAL A 107 5.98 11.26 5.93
C VAL A 107 7.48 11.02 5.95
N ALA A 108 8.09 11.10 7.13
CA ALA A 108 9.52 10.85 7.31
C ALA A 108 9.89 9.39 7.01
N TRP A 109 11.16 9.15 6.72
CA TRP A 109 11.71 7.80 6.56
C TRP A 109 11.40 6.92 7.76
N HIS A 110 10.80 5.75 7.51
CA HIS A 110 10.42 4.81 8.56
C HIS A 110 10.36 3.37 8.03
N GLN A 111 10.08 2.43 8.93
CA GLN A 111 9.78 1.03 8.62
C GLN A 111 8.43 0.66 9.25
N ASP A 112 7.50 0.17 8.43
CA ASP A 112 6.12 -0.13 8.85
C ASP A 112 6.04 -1.07 10.05
N VAL A 113 6.87 -2.12 10.08
CA VAL A 113 6.85 -3.18 11.12
C VAL A 113 6.96 -2.62 12.55
N ARG A 114 7.56 -1.44 12.73
CA ARG A 114 7.70 -0.80 14.05
C ARG A 114 6.36 -0.37 14.65
N TYR A 115 5.34 -0.19 13.82
CA TYR A 115 4.03 0.29 14.26
C TYR A 115 3.03 -0.84 14.55
N TRP A 116 3.30 -2.06 14.10
CA TRP A 116 2.27 -3.11 14.04
C TRP A 116 2.41 -4.19 15.11
N GLY A 117 3.56 -4.27 15.79
CA GLY A 117 3.76 -5.25 16.86
C GLY A 117 3.60 -6.72 16.42
N VAL A 118 3.75 -6.97 15.11
CA VAL A 118 3.64 -8.30 14.50
C VAL A 118 5.02 -8.92 14.33
N GLU A 119 5.10 -10.22 14.60
CA GLU A 119 6.27 -11.04 14.30
C GLU A 119 6.00 -11.85 13.02
N GLY A 120 6.99 -11.90 12.11
CA GLY A 120 6.91 -12.66 10.86
C GLY A 120 7.05 -11.80 9.60
N ASP A 121 6.89 -12.45 8.45
CA ASP A 121 7.00 -11.81 7.14
C ASP A 121 5.69 -11.06 6.81
N VAL A 122 5.78 -9.73 6.74
CA VAL A 122 4.66 -8.86 6.39
C VAL A 122 5.05 -7.99 5.19
N VAL A 123 4.12 -7.85 4.24
CA VAL A 123 4.30 -7.04 3.03
C VAL A 123 3.17 -6.04 2.93
N SER A 124 3.51 -4.77 2.75
CA SER A 124 2.59 -3.70 2.42
C SER A 124 2.37 -3.66 0.90
N VAL A 125 1.12 -3.56 0.47
CA VAL A 125 0.77 -3.22 -0.92
C VAL A 125 0.36 -1.76 -0.96
N TRP A 126 1.12 -0.95 -1.70
CA TRP A 126 0.73 0.42 -2.01
C TRP A 126 0.20 0.44 -3.44
N LEU A 127 -1.09 0.73 -3.59
CA LEU A 127 -1.79 0.76 -4.88
C LEU A 127 -2.18 2.21 -5.20
N ALA A 128 -1.64 2.73 -6.29
CA ALA A 128 -2.04 4.02 -6.84
C ALA A 128 -3.48 3.95 -7.35
N VAL A 129 -4.37 4.77 -6.79
CA VAL A 129 -5.73 5.00 -7.32
C VAL A 129 -5.71 6.19 -8.29
N ASP A 130 -4.94 7.21 -7.94
CA ASP A 130 -4.60 8.35 -8.79
C ASP A 130 -3.15 8.24 -9.26
N ASP A 131 -2.80 9.01 -10.28
CA ASP A 131 -1.40 9.15 -10.70
C ASP A 131 -0.55 9.60 -9.51
N ALA A 132 0.63 9.01 -9.36
CA ALA A 132 1.53 9.30 -8.25
C ALA A 132 2.96 9.53 -8.74
N ASP A 133 3.40 10.76 -8.69
CA ASP A 133 4.69 11.27 -9.11
C ASP A 133 5.38 12.06 -7.98
N VAL A 134 6.55 12.61 -8.32
CA VAL A 134 7.40 13.33 -7.38
C VAL A 134 6.78 14.64 -6.87
N GLU A 135 5.81 15.20 -7.60
CA GLU A 135 5.12 16.45 -7.27
C GLU A 135 3.85 16.20 -6.44
N ASN A 136 3.26 15.00 -6.50
CA ASN A 136 2.03 14.65 -5.78
C ASN A 136 2.19 13.50 -4.76
N ALA A 137 3.38 13.42 -4.15
CA ALA A 137 3.69 12.55 -3.01
C ALA A 137 3.78 11.03 -3.30
N CYS A 138 4.42 10.66 -4.41
CA CYS A 138 4.83 9.27 -4.63
C CYS A 138 5.69 8.71 -3.48
N MET A 139 5.66 7.39 -3.32
CA MET A 139 6.47 6.71 -2.32
C MET A 139 7.95 6.63 -2.71
N TYR A 140 8.84 6.85 -1.75
CA TYR A 140 10.27 6.61 -1.88
C TYR A 140 10.66 5.34 -1.11
N VAL A 141 11.55 4.53 -1.67
CA VAL A 141 12.08 3.31 -1.04
C VAL A 141 13.59 3.29 -1.17
N ILE A 142 14.28 2.88 -0.10
CA ILE A 142 15.72 2.62 -0.12
C ILE A 142 15.91 1.12 -0.42
N PRO A 143 16.43 0.74 -1.61
CA PRO A 143 16.62 -0.66 -1.96
C PRO A 143 17.53 -1.38 -0.95
N GLY A 144 17.11 -2.56 -0.50
CA GLY A 144 17.87 -3.39 0.44
C GLY A 144 17.73 -2.99 1.91
N SER A 145 17.01 -1.90 2.22
CA SER A 145 16.86 -1.40 3.60
C SER A 145 16.05 -2.32 4.51
N GLN A 146 15.28 -3.27 3.97
CA GLN A 146 14.59 -4.31 4.74
C GLN A 146 15.55 -5.25 5.49
N LYS A 147 16.83 -5.32 5.05
CA LYS A 147 17.89 -6.10 5.70
C LYS A 147 18.59 -5.33 6.80
N TRP A 148 18.31 -4.03 6.94
CA TRP A 148 18.88 -3.21 7.98
C TRP A 148 18.21 -3.55 9.31
N ASN A 149 18.95 -3.32 10.40
CA ASN A 149 18.41 -3.51 11.73
C ASN A 149 17.15 -2.64 11.92
N SER A 150 16.10 -3.22 12.50
CA SER A 150 14.88 -2.50 12.88
C SER A 150 15.07 -1.42 13.96
N ARG A 151 16.33 -1.10 14.31
CA ARG A 151 16.73 0.04 15.16
C ARG A 151 17.53 1.10 14.42
N THR A 152 17.85 0.90 13.13
CA THR A 152 18.52 1.92 12.31
C THR A 152 17.66 3.18 12.28
N ARG A 153 18.23 4.33 12.64
CA ARG A 153 17.55 5.63 12.57
C ARG A 153 17.86 6.28 11.22
N PHE A 154 16.86 6.91 10.64
CA PHE A 154 16.95 7.76 9.45
C PHE A 154 16.91 9.22 9.86
#